data_AF-A0A2M7TLG5-F1
#
_entry.id   AF-A0A2M7TLG5-F1
#
_cell.length_a   1.000
_cell.length_b   1.000
_cell.length_c   1.000
_cell.angle_alpha   90.00
_cell.angle_beta   90.00
_cell.angle_gamma   90.00
#
_symmetry.space_group_name_H-M   'P 1'
#
loop_
_entity.id
_entity.type
_entity.pdbx_description
1 polymer ?
#
loop_
_entity_poly.entity_id
_entity_poly.type
_entity_poly.pdbx_seq_one_letter_code
_entity_poly.pdbx_strand_id
1 'polypeptide(L)'
;MEPYELNEKQEVAKFELKNKRKSLVESNVQNSNISELSRSIFSDLYDKTLVYSAGAFSFSLALIGLVLQDNKAGLTFVGFFLPNIYWLYISLFAYLLTMFLVLISKKFDAIYLGYFGMGHYAGKLAEFEKANIGFIKVHEGALLMTGGTEDSAVETSNHNSDVASRAAKKNTKKSDLYYSLMRGCEISAEMCAFFASILLFIFFWQLTQSVVWN
;
A
#
# COMPACT_ATOMS: atom_id res chain seq x y z
N MET A 1 -29.15 -0.03 45.89
CA MET A 1 -29.07 -0.65 44.55
C MET A 1 -29.78 -1.97 44.65
N GLU A 2 -30.86 -2.18 43.90
CA GLU A 2 -31.57 -3.45 43.96
C GLU A 2 -30.70 -4.56 43.37
N PRO A 3 -30.73 -5.78 43.93
CA PRO A 3 -29.90 -6.90 43.46
C PRO A 3 -30.14 -7.26 41.98
N TYR A 4 -31.28 -6.86 41.41
CA TYR A 4 -31.63 -7.02 40.00
C TYR A 4 -30.81 -6.09 39.07
N GLU A 5 -30.63 -4.82 39.46
CA GLU A 5 -29.89 -3.81 38.67
C GLU A 5 -28.39 -4.10 38.61
N LEU A 6 -27.83 -4.74 39.65
CA LEU A 6 -26.42 -5.11 39.70
C LEU A 6 -26.13 -6.28 38.75
N ASN A 7 -27.03 -7.27 38.70
CA ASN A 7 -26.90 -8.46 37.87
C ASN A 7 -27.00 -8.11 36.37
N GLU A 8 -27.92 -7.20 36.01
CA GLU A 8 -28.07 -6.70 34.64
C GLU A 8 -26.80 -5.95 34.15
N LYS A 9 -26.22 -5.08 34.99
CA LYS A 9 -24.97 -4.37 34.67
C LYS A 9 -23.79 -5.32 34.47
N GLN A 10 -23.73 -6.39 35.26
CA GLN A 10 -22.69 -7.42 35.14
C GLN A 10 -22.81 -8.22 33.84
N GLU A 11 -24.02 -8.61 33.44
CA GLU A 11 -24.26 -9.31 32.17
C GLU A 11 -23.92 -8.44 30.95
N VAL A 12 -24.30 -7.15 30.96
CA VAL A 12 -23.98 -6.20 29.89
C VAL A 12 -22.47 -6.03 29.73
N ALA A 13 -21.74 -5.82 30.83
CA ALA A 13 -20.28 -5.66 30.79
C ALA A 13 -19.56 -6.94 30.26
N LYS A 14 -20.06 -8.12 30.65
CA LYS A 14 -19.54 -9.41 30.15
C LYS A 14 -19.81 -9.59 28.66
N PHE A 15 -21.01 -9.21 28.20
CA PHE A 15 -21.37 -9.26 26.78
C PHE A 15 -20.51 -8.28 25.95
N GLU A 16 -20.31 -7.06 26.43
CA GLU A 16 -19.46 -6.06 25.77
C GLU A 16 -18.01 -6.53 25.66
N LEU A 17 -17.42 -7.05 26.74
CA LEU A 17 -16.07 -7.60 26.73
C LEU A 17 -15.93 -8.75 25.72
N LYS A 18 -16.91 -9.66 25.69
CA LYS A 18 -16.93 -10.78 24.73
C LYS A 18 -17.01 -10.28 23.28
N ASN A 19 -17.82 -9.27 23.00
CA ASN A 19 -17.93 -8.66 21.68
C ASN A 19 -16.64 -7.96 21.27
N LYS A 20 -16.00 -7.20 22.17
CA LYS A 20 -14.72 -6.53 21.88
C LYS A 20 -13.58 -7.52 21.66
N ARG A 21 -13.55 -8.62 22.43
CA ARG A 21 -12.61 -9.73 22.20
C ARG A 21 -12.82 -10.36 20.82
N LYS A 22 -14.09 -10.60 20.44
CA LYS A 22 -14.43 -11.14 19.11
C LYS A 22 -13.98 -10.18 18.00
N SER A 23 -14.26 -8.89 18.14
CA SER A 23 -13.83 -7.86 17.19
C SER A 23 -12.30 -7.77 17.04
N LEU A 24 -11.55 -7.95 18.14
CA LEU A 24 -10.09 -8.01 18.11
C LEU A 24 -9.58 -9.22 17.32
N VAL A 25 -10.16 -10.40 17.54
CA VAL A 25 -9.81 -11.63 16.78
C VAL A 25 -10.19 -11.48 15.30
N GLU A 26 -11.38 -10.97 15.02
CA GLU A 26 -11.87 -10.72 13.64
C GLU A 26 -11.02 -9.67 12.90
N SER A 27 -10.35 -8.76 13.62
CA SER A 27 -9.49 -7.73 13.00
C SER A 27 -8.31 -8.32 12.23
N ASN A 28 -7.77 -9.47 12.65
CA ASN A 28 -6.71 -10.17 11.92
C ASN A 28 -7.23 -10.75 10.60
N VAL A 29 -8.46 -11.27 10.57
CA VAL A 29 -9.11 -11.78 9.36
C VAL A 29 -9.42 -10.64 8.40
N GLN A 30 -9.91 -9.51 8.92
CA GLN A 30 -10.14 -8.31 8.10
C GLN A 30 -8.85 -7.78 7.48
N ASN A 31 -7.73 -7.79 8.23
CA ASN A 31 -6.42 -7.40 7.72
C ASN A 31 -5.93 -8.33 6.61
N SER A 32 -6.13 -9.65 6.72
CA SER A 32 -5.76 -10.57 5.63
C SER A 32 -6.61 -10.34 4.38
N ASN A 33 -7.91 -10.14 4.55
CA ASN A 33 -8.82 -9.88 3.43
C ASN A 33 -8.49 -8.57 2.71
N ILE A 34 -8.13 -7.50 3.44
CA ILE A 34 -7.69 -6.22 2.85
C ILE A 34 -6.36 -6.41 2.11
N SER A 35 -5.43 -7.19 2.68
CA SER A 35 -4.18 -7.52 2.00
C SER A 35 -4.40 -8.31 0.70
N GLU A 36 -5.35 -9.24 0.68
CA GLU A 36 -5.69 -9.99 -0.53
C GLU A 36 -6.36 -9.11 -1.58
N LEU A 37 -7.30 -8.25 -1.16
CA LEU A 37 -7.99 -7.32 -2.05
C LEU A 37 -7.00 -6.35 -2.71
N SER A 38 -6.09 -5.75 -1.92
CA SER A 38 -5.03 -4.85 -2.42
C SER A 38 -4.17 -5.54 -3.48
N ARG A 39 -3.75 -6.78 -3.20
CA ARG A 39 -2.96 -7.59 -4.13
C ARG A 39 -3.71 -7.94 -5.41
N SER A 40 -5.02 -8.16 -5.36
CA SER A 40 -5.75 -8.63 -6.55
C SER A 40 -6.02 -7.54 -7.59
N ILE A 41 -6.43 -6.34 -7.17
CA ILE A 41 -6.88 -5.29 -8.11
C ILE A 41 -5.72 -4.41 -8.55
N PHE A 42 -4.90 -3.94 -7.60
CA PHE A 42 -3.83 -3.00 -7.91
C PHE A 42 -2.58 -3.69 -8.46
N SER A 43 -2.22 -4.89 -7.96
CA SER A 43 -1.05 -5.59 -8.50
C SER A 43 -1.24 -5.95 -9.97
N ASP A 44 -2.42 -6.43 -10.39
CA ASP A 44 -2.63 -6.91 -11.77
C ASP A 44 -2.44 -5.79 -12.81
N LEU A 45 -2.96 -4.59 -12.55
CA LEU A 45 -2.78 -3.46 -13.45
C LEU A 45 -1.31 -3.05 -13.57
N TYR A 46 -0.62 -2.87 -12.44
CA TYR A 46 0.77 -2.44 -12.46
C TYR A 46 1.73 -3.54 -12.91
N ASP A 47 1.38 -4.81 -12.74
CA ASP A 47 2.07 -5.95 -13.33
C ASP A 47 1.98 -5.93 -14.86
N LYS A 48 0.79 -5.66 -15.40
CA LYS A 48 0.63 -5.43 -16.84
C LYS A 48 1.47 -4.25 -17.32
N THR A 49 1.41 -3.11 -16.64
CA THR A 49 2.22 -1.93 -16.99
C THR A 49 3.72 -2.26 -17.00
N LEU A 50 4.20 -3.02 -16.02
CA LEU A 50 5.58 -3.46 -15.94
C LEU A 50 5.95 -4.40 -17.10
N VAL A 51 5.12 -5.40 -17.39
CA VAL A 51 5.34 -6.36 -18.49
C VAL A 51 5.31 -5.67 -19.85
N TYR A 52 4.33 -4.79 -20.10
CA TYR A 52 4.26 -4.03 -21.35
C TYR A 52 5.43 -3.06 -21.50
N SER A 53 5.85 -2.40 -20.42
CA SER A 53 7.03 -1.52 -20.45
C SER A 53 8.32 -2.31 -20.74
N ALA A 54 8.48 -3.48 -20.11
CA ALA A 54 9.62 -4.37 -20.38
C ALA A 54 9.60 -4.90 -21.83
N GLY A 55 8.42 -5.23 -22.35
CA GLY A 55 8.24 -5.64 -23.74
C GLY A 55 8.58 -4.52 -24.72
N ALA A 56 8.08 -3.30 -24.49
CA ALA A 56 8.37 -2.13 -25.31
C ALA A 56 9.86 -1.77 -25.28
N PHE A 57 10.51 -1.86 -24.11
CA PHE A 57 11.94 -1.66 -23.94
C PHE A 57 12.75 -2.70 -24.73
N SER A 58 12.40 -3.98 -24.60
CA SER A 58 13.08 -5.09 -25.29
C SER A 58 12.92 -4.99 -26.81
N PHE A 59 11.70 -4.66 -27.27
CA PHE A 59 11.40 -4.44 -28.68
C PHE A 59 12.21 -3.27 -29.25
N SER A 60 12.28 -2.15 -28.52
CA SER A 60 13.04 -0.97 -28.90
C SER A 60 14.54 -1.28 -29.04
N LEU A 61 15.12 -2.06 -28.12
CA LEU A 61 16.51 -2.52 -28.23
C LEU A 61 16.75 -3.43 -29.44
N ALA A 62 15.86 -4.39 -29.69
CA ALA A 62 15.96 -5.27 -30.85
C ALA A 62 15.90 -4.47 -32.16
N LEU A 63 15.03 -3.45 -32.21
CA LEU A 63 14.87 -2.61 -33.37
C LEU A 63 16.09 -1.74 -33.66
N ILE A 64 16.79 -1.25 -32.63
CA ILE A 64 18.11 -0.59 -32.81
C ILE A 64 19.08 -1.54 -33.52
N GLY A 65 19.15 -2.80 -33.07
CA GLY A 65 20.02 -3.81 -33.67
C GLY A 65 19.75 -4.04 -35.15
N LEU A 66 18.48 -4.10 -35.55
CA LEU A 66 18.06 -4.26 -36.94
C LEU A 66 18.34 -3.00 -37.78
N VAL A 67 17.92 -1.82 -37.31
CA VAL A 67 18.07 -0.56 -38.07
C VAL A 67 19.54 -0.17 -38.24
N LEU A 68 20.39 -0.48 -37.25
CA LEU A 68 21.84 -0.23 -37.35
C LEU A 68 22.52 -1.05 -38.44
N GLN A 69 21.95 -2.18 -38.88
CA GLN A 69 22.55 -3.00 -39.93
C GLN A 69 22.27 -2.40 -41.32
N ASP A 70 21.02 -2.01 -41.58
CA ASP A 70 20.58 -1.68 -42.95
C ASP A 70 20.34 -0.19 -43.22
N ASN A 71 20.03 0.62 -42.19
CA ASN A 71 19.52 1.98 -42.40
C ASN A 71 20.03 3.02 -41.39
N LYS A 72 21.35 3.04 -41.17
CA LYS A 72 22.02 3.96 -40.21
C LYS A 72 21.69 5.44 -40.45
N ALA A 73 21.49 5.84 -41.71
CA ALA A 73 21.16 7.23 -42.06
C ALA A 73 19.80 7.69 -41.50
N GLY A 74 18.84 6.77 -41.35
CA GLY A 74 17.52 7.05 -40.76
C GLY A 74 17.56 7.35 -39.26
N LEU A 75 18.58 6.87 -38.54
CA LEU A 75 18.78 7.16 -37.11
C LEU A 75 19.33 8.58 -36.87
N THR A 76 20.10 9.09 -37.82
CA THR A 76 20.64 10.45 -37.82
C THR A 76 19.69 11.47 -38.42
N PHE A 77 18.57 11.03 -39.01
CA PHE A 77 17.55 11.93 -39.55
C PHE A 77 17.04 12.87 -38.46
N VAL A 78 17.09 14.17 -38.74
CA VAL A 78 16.64 15.19 -37.79
C VAL A 78 15.18 15.50 -38.07
N GLY A 79 14.30 15.06 -37.17
CA GLY A 79 12.89 15.42 -37.16
C GLY A 79 12.54 16.08 -35.83
N PHE A 80 11.85 17.23 -35.88
CA PHE A 80 11.50 18.01 -34.68
C PHE A 80 12.72 18.39 -33.81
N PHE A 81 13.71 19.07 -34.39
CA PHE A 81 14.87 19.70 -33.72
C PHE A 81 15.94 18.76 -33.12
N LEU A 82 15.67 17.47 -32.93
CA LEU A 82 16.62 16.48 -32.42
C LEU A 82 16.82 15.33 -33.41
N PRO A 83 18.03 14.73 -33.49
CA PRO A 83 18.24 13.47 -34.21
C PRO A 83 17.31 12.36 -33.69
N ASN A 84 16.77 11.55 -34.60
CA ASN A 84 15.73 10.56 -34.29
C ASN A 84 16.12 9.61 -33.14
N ILE A 85 17.40 9.22 -33.07
CA ILE A 85 17.95 8.36 -32.01
C ILE A 85 17.71 8.90 -30.58
N TYR A 86 17.63 10.23 -30.37
CA TYR A 86 17.38 10.78 -29.04
C TYR A 86 15.96 10.54 -28.56
N TRP A 87 14.96 10.59 -29.45
CA TRP A 87 13.57 10.25 -29.11
C TRP A 87 13.48 8.83 -28.57
N LEU A 88 14.23 7.91 -29.19
CA LEU A 88 14.33 6.52 -28.74
C LEU A 88 15.00 6.40 -27.37
N TYR A 89 16.16 7.03 -27.16
CA TYR A 89 16.84 6.96 -25.86
C TYR A 89 16.02 7.56 -24.71
N ILE A 90 15.33 8.68 -24.94
CA ILE A 90 14.44 9.28 -23.93
C ILE A 90 13.28 8.33 -23.64
N SER A 91 12.69 7.69 -24.67
CA SER A 91 11.62 6.70 -24.46
C SER A 91 12.09 5.48 -23.64
N LEU A 92 13.27 4.94 -23.95
CA LEU A 92 13.88 3.82 -23.23
C LEU A 92 14.14 4.17 -21.76
N PHE A 93 14.68 5.36 -21.51
CA PHE A 93 14.90 5.85 -20.15
C PHE A 93 13.56 6.01 -19.40
N ALA A 94 12.52 6.53 -20.05
CA ALA A 94 11.20 6.67 -19.45
C ALA A 94 10.54 5.32 -19.14
N TYR A 95 10.72 4.29 -19.98
CA TYR A 95 10.27 2.92 -19.67
C TYR A 95 11.05 2.30 -18.49
N LEU A 96 12.37 2.52 -18.42
CA LEU A 96 13.18 2.10 -17.25
C LEU A 96 12.69 2.78 -15.97
N LEU A 97 12.44 4.08 -16.03
CA LEU A 97 11.91 4.84 -14.89
C LEU A 97 10.53 4.33 -14.48
N THR A 98 9.67 4.02 -15.45
CA THR A 98 8.35 3.41 -15.20
C THR A 98 8.49 2.08 -14.45
N MET A 99 9.33 1.17 -14.95
CA MET A 99 9.58 -0.13 -14.30
C MET A 99 10.09 0.06 -12.86
N PHE A 100 11.04 0.99 -12.66
CA PHE A 100 11.57 1.30 -11.34
C PHE A 100 10.51 1.85 -10.38
N LEU A 101 9.66 2.78 -10.84
CA LEU A 101 8.58 3.37 -10.04
C LEU A 101 7.53 2.32 -9.65
N VAL A 102 7.17 1.41 -10.55
CA VAL A 102 6.25 0.30 -10.24
C VAL A 102 6.85 -0.62 -9.17
N LEU A 103 8.13 -0.97 -9.27
CA LEU A 103 8.80 -1.79 -8.25
C LEU A 103 8.86 -1.09 -6.88
N ILE A 104 9.12 0.22 -6.86
CA ILE A 104 9.07 1.02 -5.63
C ILE A 104 7.65 1.07 -5.06
N SER A 105 6.64 1.27 -5.91
CA SER A 105 5.24 1.28 -5.47
C SER A 105 4.89 -0.02 -4.73
N LYS A 106 5.26 -1.18 -5.29
CA LYS A 106 5.05 -2.48 -4.63
C LYS A 106 5.71 -2.58 -3.26
N LYS A 107 6.90 -1.98 -3.10
CA LYS A 107 7.58 -1.93 -1.80
C LYS A 107 6.80 -1.05 -0.81
N PHE A 108 6.26 0.09 -1.27
CA PHE A 108 5.42 0.94 -0.42
C PHE A 108 4.08 0.31 -0.07
N ASP A 109 3.43 -0.43 -0.98
CA ASP A 109 2.21 -1.19 -0.68
C ASP A 109 2.44 -2.22 0.44
N ALA A 110 3.54 -2.98 0.38
CA ALA A 110 3.90 -3.93 1.43
C ALA A 110 4.12 -3.25 2.80
N ILE A 111 4.76 -2.08 2.81
CA ILE A 111 4.98 -1.30 4.04
C ILE A 111 3.66 -0.70 4.56
N TYR A 112 2.82 -0.19 3.65
CA TYR A 112 1.49 0.34 3.94
C TYR A 112 0.63 -0.71 4.64
N LEU A 113 0.51 -1.91 4.06
CA LEU A 113 -0.26 -3.02 4.63
C LEU A 113 0.25 -3.41 6.03
N GLY A 114 1.56 -3.41 6.23
CA GLY A 114 2.17 -3.66 7.54
C GLY A 114 1.73 -2.64 8.59
N TYR A 115 1.85 -1.34 8.29
CA TYR A 115 1.45 -0.29 9.24
C TYR A 115 -0.06 -0.19 9.42
N PHE A 116 -0.84 -0.40 8.35
CA PHE A 116 -2.30 -0.40 8.41
C PHE A 116 -2.80 -1.51 9.33
N GLY A 117 -2.31 -2.74 9.14
CA GLY A 117 -2.70 -3.88 9.98
C GLY A 117 -2.33 -3.70 11.44
N MET A 118 -1.10 -3.22 11.73
CA MET A 118 -0.66 -2.92 13.10
C MET A 118 -1.46 -1.78 13.73
N GLY A 119 -1.83 -0.76 12.96
CA GLY A 119 -2.66 0.36 13.43
C GLY A 119 -4.07 -0.09 13.80
N HIS A 120 -4.69 -0.89 12.93
CA HIS A 120 -6.03 -1.43 13.16
C HIS A 120 -6.08 -2.37 14.37
N TYR A 121 -5.10 -3.28 14.49
CA TYR A 121 -4.96 -4.17 15.65
C TYR A 121 -4.77 -3.38 16.95
N ALA A 122 -3.86 -2.40 16.98
CA ALA A 122 -3.61 -1.59 18.17
C ALA A 122 -4.86 -0.78 18.58
N GLY A 123 -5.65 -0.30 17.62
CA GLY A 123 -6.93 0.35 17.89
C GLY A 123 -7.94 -0.59 18.56
N LYS A 124 -8.08 -1.80 18.04
CA LYS A 124 -8.97 -2.83 18.62
C LYS A 124 -8.49 -3.31 19.99
N LEU A 125 -7.19 -3.39 20.20
CA LEU A 125 -6.62 -3.71 21.52
C LEU A 125 -6.95 -2.62 22.54
N ALA A 126 -6.83 -1.34 22.17
CA ALA A 126 -7.22 -0.25 23.05
C ALA A 126 -8.72 -0.27 23.42
N GLU A 127 -9.60 -0.61 22.47
CA GLU A 127 -11.03 -0.81 22.74
C GLU A 127 -11.28 -1.98 23.70
N PHE A 128 -10.55 -3.08 23.55
CA PHE A 128 -10.64 -4.25 24.42
C PHE A 128 -10.20 -3.93 25.85
N GLU A 129 -9.06 -3.25 26.03
CA GLU A 129 -8.57 -2.84 27.35
C GLU A 129 -9.54 -1.88 28.06
N LYS A 130 -10.18 -0.96 27.33
CA LYS A 130 -11.24 -0.10 27.88
C LYS A 130 -12.47 -0.87 28.33
N ALA A 131 -12.91 -1.86 27.55
CA ALA A 131 -13.99 -2.75 27.95
C ALA A 131 -13.60 -3.62 29.16
N ASN A 132 -12.33 -4.02 29.26
CA ASN A 132 -11.81 -4.76 30.41
C ASN A 132 -11.84 -3.91 31.69
N ILE A 133 -11.48 -2.63 31.62
CA ILE A 133 -11.62 -1.68 32.74
C ILE A 133 -13.08 -1.55 33.16
N GLY A 134 -14.01 -1.43 32.20
CA GLY A 134 -15.44 -1.36 32.47
C GLY A 134 -15.96 -2.63 33.16
N PHE A 135 -15.49 -3.80 32.74
CA PHE A 135 -15.82 -5.08 33.36
C PHE A 135 -15.30 -5.19 34.80
N ILE A 136 -14.04 -4.80 35.03
CA ILE A 136 -13.39 -4.83 36.35
C ILE A 136 -14.18 -3.97 37.35
N LYS A 137 -14.48 -2.72 36.99
CA LYS A 137 -15.21 -1.76 37.86
C LYS A 137 -16.65 -2.19 38.21
N VAL A 138 -17.26 -3.08 37.42
CA VAL A 138 -18.63 -3.59 37.65
C VAL A 138 -18.61 -4.91 38.43
N HIS A 139 -17.46 -5.59 38.50
CA HIS A 139 -17.24 -6.82 39.25
C HIS A 139 -16.18 -6.62 40.35
N GLU A 140 -16.43 -5.69 41.27
CA GLU A 140 -15.62 -5.53 42.49
C GLU A 140 -15.51 -6.89 43.20
N GLY A 141 -14.28 -7.45 43.22
CA GLY A 141 -13.99 -8.77 43.82
C GLY A 141 -13.59 -9.89 42.85
N ALA A 142 -13.75 -9.74 41.54
CA ALA A 142 -13.31 -10.77 40.57
C ALA A 142 -11.78 -10.88 40.45
N LEU A 143 -11.03 -9.85 40.84
CA LEU A 143 -9.55 -9.78 40.74
C LEU A 143 -8.80 -10.33 41.97
N LEU A 144 -9.51 -10.63 43.07
CA LEU A 144 -8.89 -11.17 44.29
C LEU A 144 -8.30 -12.58 44.11
N MET A 145 -8.58 -13.27 42.99
CA MET A 145 -8.05 -14.62 42.70
C MET A 145 -6.70 -14.64 41.96
N THR A 146 -6.20 -13.52 41.43
CA THR A 146 -4.95 -13.46 40.64
C THR A 146 -3.79 -12.70 41.31
N GLY A 147 -3.95 -12.29 42.57
CA GLY A 147 -2.84 -11.79 43.41
C GLY A 147 -2.52 -10.30 43.30
N GLY A 148 -3.39 -9.47 42.69
CA GLY A 148 -3.25 -8.01 42.63
C GLY A 148 -4.43 -7.26 43.25
N THR A 149 -4.27 -5.96 43.50
CA THR A 149 -5.38 -5.07 43.87
C THR A 149 -6.17 -4.64 42.63
N GLU A 150 -7.46 -4.37 42.80
CA GLU A 150 -8.33 -3.89 41.72
C GLU A 150 -7.79 -2.61 41.07
N ASP A 151 -7.29 -1.69 41.90
CA ASP A 151 -6.65 -0.44 41.47
C ASP A 151 -5.43 -0.69 40.56
N SER A 152 -4.60 -1.68 40.88
CA SER A 152 -3.41 -2.02 40.10
C SER A 152 -3.77 -2.60 38.72
N ALA A 153 -4.84 -3.41 38.65
CA ALA A 153 -5.33 -3.97 37.39
C ALA A 153 -5.96 -2.89 36.49
N VAL A 154 -6.72 -1.97 37.09
CA VAL A 154 -7.30 -0.82 36.38
C VAL A 154 -6.20 0.12 35.87
N GLU A 155 -5.19 0.41 36.69
CA GLU A 155 -4.05 1.25 36.30
C GLU A 155 -3.24 0.62 35.16
N THR A 156 -2.96 -0.68 35.25
CA THR A 156 -2.25 -1.42 34.19
C THR A 156 -3.05 -1.43 32.88
N SER A 157 -4.36 -1.66 32.94
CA SER A 157 -5.22 -1.65 31.76
C SER A 157 -5.36 -0.25 31.16
N ASN A 158 -5.39 0.81 31.99
CA ASN A 158 -5.38 2.20 31.52
C ASN A 158 -4.07 2.52 30.79
N HIS A 159 -2.93 2.14 31.38
CA HIS A 159 -1.62 2.29 30.74
C HIS A 159 -1.56 1.57 29.40
N ASN A 160 -2.02 0.31 29.35
CA ASN A 160 -2.04 -0.49 28.12
C ASN A 160 -2.95 0.11 27.05
N SER A 161 -4.15 0.58 27.42
CA SER A 161 -5.06 1.29 26.51
C SER A 161 -4.41 2.55 25.92
N ASP A 162 -3.73 3.35 26.74
CA ASP A 162 -3.08 4.57 26.28
C ASP A 162 -1.90 4.29 25.36
N VAL A 163 -1.06 3.31 25.70
CA VAL A 163 0.05 2.86 24.85
C VAL A 163 -0.49 2.34 23.51
N ALA A 164 -1.53 1.50 23.53
CA ALA A 164 -2.17 0.95 22.33
C ALA A 164 -2.80 2.06 21.47
N SER A 165 -3.47 3.04 22.07
CA SER A 165 -4.06 4.18 21.35
C SER A 165 -2.99 5.06 20.69
N ARG A 166 -1.87 5.33 21.37
CA ARG A 166 -0.72 6.05 20.79
C ARG A 166 -0.10 5.27 19.64
N ALA A 167 0.07 3.96 19.80
CA ALA A 167 0.58 3.09 18.75
C ALA A 167 -0.34 3.07 17.52
N ALA A 168 -1.66 2.96 17.73
CA ALA A 168 -2.66 3.02 16.67
C ALA A 168 -2.52 4.32 15.86
N LYS A 169 -2.56 5.48 16.53
CA LYS A 169 -2.41 6.80 15.87
C LYS A 169 -1.09 6.93 15.10
N LYS A 170 0.02 6.45 15.67
CA LYS A 170 1.34 6.48 15.01
C LYS A 170 1.37 5.62 13.76
N ASN A 171 0.80 4.42 13.83
CA ASN A 171 0.75 3.49 12.72
C ASN A 171 -0.20 3.96 11.61
N THR A 172 -1.37 4.52 11.95
CA THR A 172 -2.28 5.13 10.96
C THR A 172 -1.61 6.28 10.21
N LYS A 173 -0.93 7.19 10.91
CA LYS A 173 -0.19 8.28 10.24
C LYS A 173 0.87 7.77 9.26
N LYS A 174 1.57 6.69 9.64
CA LYS A 174 2.55 6.06 8.77
C LYS A 174 1.89 5.36 7.59
N SER A 175 0.79 4.63 7.81
CA SER A 175 0.07 3.99 6.71
C SER A 175 -0.41 5.02 5.69
N ASP A 176 -0.97 6.15 6.15
CA ASP A 176 -1.45 7.21 5.26
C ASP A 176 -0.31 7.82 4.44
N LEU A 177 0.86 8.03 5.06
CA LEU A 177 2.06 8.50 4.37
C LEU A 177 2.52 7.53 3.29
N TYR A 178 2.65 6.24 3.62
CA TYR A 178 3.10 5.22 2.66
C TYR A 178 2.08 4.98 1.56
N TYR A 179 0.79 5.07 1.86
CA TYR A 179 -0.28 5.03 0.86
C TYR A 179 -0.16 6.19 -0.13
N SER A 180 0.10 7.41 0.37
CA SER A 180 0.31 8.58 -0.49
C SER A 180 1.56 8.42 -1.38
N LEU A 181 2.66 7.89 -0.84
CA LEU A 181 3.88 7.62 -1.62
C LEU A 181 3.65 6.56 -2.69
N MET A 182 2.98 5.46 -2.34
CA MET A 182 2.59 4.40 -3.28
C MET A 182 1.79 4.98 -4.45
N ARG A 183 0.71 5.72 -4.16
CA ARG A 183 -0.11 6.40 -5.18
C ARG A 183 0.68 7.37 -6.04
N GLY A 184 1.59 8.14 -5.43
CA GLY A 184 2.47 9.05 -6.16
C GLY A 184 3.36 8.32 -7.17
N CYS A 185 3.95 7.20 -6.77
CA CYS A 185 4.76 6.36 -7.66
C CYS A 185 3.92 5.75 -8.80
N GLU A 186 2.73 5.26 -8.50
CA GLU A 186 1.80 4.70 -9.48
C GLU A 186 1.41 5.69 -10.56
N ILE A 187 0.91 6.87 -10.16
CA ILE A 187 0.50 7.94 -11.07
C ILE A 187 1.69 8.40 -11.91
N SER A 188 2.86 8.55 -11.28
CA SER A 188 4.09 8.94 -11.99
C SER A 188 4.50 7.88 -13.01
N ALA A 189 4.37 6.60 -12.67
CA ALA A 189 4.68 5.50 -13.58
C ALA A 189 3.73 5.49 -14.79
N GLU A 190 2.43 5.69 -14.58
CA GLU A 190 1.45 5.79 -15.66
C GLU A 190 1.76 6.96 -16.60
N MET A 191 2.05 8.14 -16.03
CA MET A 191 2.43 9.31 -16.82
C MET A 191 3.72 9.05 -17.60
N CYS A 192 4.75 8.49 -16.96
CA CYS A 192 6.00 8.14 -17.63
C CYS A 192 5.80 7.12 -18.76
N ALA A 193 4.99 6.09 -18.55
CA ALA A 193 4.68 5.08 -19.57
C ALA A 193 3.95 5.70 -20.77
N PHE A 194 2.99 6.58 -20.50
CA PHE A 194 2.25 7.31 -21.53
C PHE A 194 3.18 8.21 -22.35
N PHE A 195 4.02 9.02 -21.69
CA PHE A 195 5.01 9.85 -22.36
C PHE A 195 6.03 9.01 -23.15
N ALA A 196 6.52 7.90 -22.59
CA ALA A 196 7.42 6.98 -23.27
C ALA A 196 6.80 6.43 -24.56
N SER A 197 5.51 6.08 -24.52
CA SER A 197 4.76 5.58 -25.66
C SER A 197 4.63 6.64 -26.77
N ILE A 198 4.37 7.90 -26.41
CA ILE A 198 4.33 9.01 -27.38
C ILE A 198 5.70 9.22 -28.04
N LEU A 199 6.78 9.24 -27.24
CA LEU A 199 8.14 9.44 -27.77
C LEU A 199 8.54 8.29 -28.71
N LEU A 200 8.19 7.05 -28.32
CA LEU A 200 8.43 5.88 -29.15
C LEU A 200 7.63 5.94 -30.46
N PHE A 201 6.38 6.40 -30.41
CA PHE A 201 5.56 6.61 -31.61
C PHE A 201 6.17 7.67 -32.54
N ILE A 202 6.65 8.79 -32.00
CA ILE A 202 7.35 9.83 -32.77
C ILE A 202 8.59 9.24 -33.44
N PHE A 203 9.37 8.45 -32.71
CA PHE A 203 10.54 7.75 -33.25
C PHE A 203 10.16 6.85 -34.44
N PHE A 204 9.13 6.01 -34.29
CA PHE A 204 8.65 5.13 -35.37
C PHE A 204 8.16 5.89 -36.58
N TRP A 205 7.41 6.97 -36.35
CA TRP A 205 6.93 7.84 -37.41
C TRP A 205 8.09 8.43 -38.22
N GLN A 206 9.07 9.02 -37.53
CA GLN A 206 10.24 9.61 -38.18
C GLN A 206 11.11 8.57 -38.89
N LEU A 207 11.30 7.40 -38.28
CA LEU A 207 12.03 6.30 -38.90
C LEU A 207 11.35 5.86 -40.20
N THR A 208 10.02 5.68 -40.18
CA THR A 208 9.25 5.29 -41.37
C THR A 208 9.37 6.34 -42.48
N GLN A 209 9.25 7.64 -42.14
CA GLN A 209 9.45 8.72 -43.10
C GLN A 209 10.85 8.66 -43.71
N SER A 210 11.89 8.43 -42.89
CA SER A 210 13.27 8.32 -43.38
C SER A 210 13.52 7.13 -44.29
N VAL A 211 12.74 6.04 -44.18
CA VAL A 211 12.87 4.84 -45.03
C VAL A 211 12.10 4.98 -46.33
N VAL A 212 10.96 5.69 -46.33
CA VAL A 212 10.12 5.85 -47.53
C VAL A 212 10.60 7.00 -48.42
N TRP A 213 11.21 8.04 -47.83
CA TRP A 213 11.57 9.29 -48.55
C TRP A 213 13.07 9.43 -48.82
N ASN A 214 13.91 8.48 -48.38
CA ASN A 214 15.29 8.31 -48.85
C ASN A 214 15.36 7.14 -49.84
#